data_AF-A0A539DXW0-F1
#
_entry.id   AF-A0A539DXW0-F1
#
_cell.length_a   1.000
_cell.length_b   1.000
_cell.length_c   1.000
_cell.angle_alpha   90.00
_cell.angle_beta   90.00
_cell.angle_gamma   90.00
#
_symmetry.space_group_name_H-M   'P 1'
#
loop_
_entity.id
_entity.type
_entity.pdbx_description
1 polymer ?
#
loop_
_entity_poly.entity_id
_entity_poly.type
_entity_poly.pdbx_seq_one_letter_code
_entity_poly.pdbx_strand_id
1 'polypeptide(L)'
;MVKFTAEELTALDRYVSEAGQQQAPIPPDMLVRDHYYFQAIDGLSLAGSDANGVKRGGRIFHKEAGVTMVLPLGWPVVLRRQWAVAQAPDGMAYLTLSHQEVAARISPKKFMEKVFGHANLKSGDVEIVNRDKQGGFNARVVMETLYGRRSKQVKVIYVGTRAMILESVSAVEPPPQRYAKEIANAGRTLRPLKERESTLAGATQLEIKRVAKATTLRLLASPVKHEPTSIEQLRLLNQLAPGAEPRVGQYLKLVIEP
;
A
#
# COMPACT_ATOMS: atom_id res chain seq x y z
N MET A 1 21.74 -13.51 -19.33
CA MET A 1 21.01 -12.41 -19.99
C MET A 1 20.97 -12.73 -21.47
N VAL A 2 19.86 -13.26 -21.98
CA VAL A 2 19.73 -13.68 -23.38
C VAL A 2 19.67 -12.41 -24.23
N LYS A 3 20.62 -12.24 -25.17
CA LYS A 3 20.64 -11.11 -26.10
C LYS A 3 20.02 -11.57 -27.42
N PHE A 4 18.89 -10.97 -27.80
CA PHE A 4 18.27 -11.18 -29.11
C PHE A 4 19.03 -10.41 -30.18
N THR A 5 19.13 -11.00 -31.36
CA THR A 5 19.74 -10.41 -32.56
C THR A 5 18.78 -9.41 -33.22
N ALA A 6 19.31 -8.51 -34.05
CA ALA A 6 18.52 -7.51 -34.76
C ALA A 6 17.48 -8.14 -35.71
N GLU A 7 17.77 -9.32 -36.26
CA GLU A 7 16.84 -10.08 -37.11
C GLU A 7 15.68 -10.67 -36.29
N GLU A 8 15.94 -11.17 -35.09
CA GLU A 8 14.89 -11.69 -34.19
C GLU A 8 13.95 -10.58 -33.72
N LEU A 9 14.48 -9.37 -33.47
CA LEU A 9 13.66 -8.20 -33.14
C LEU A 9 12.78 -7.75 -34.31
N THR A 10 13.31 -7.81 -35.54
CA THR A 10 12.57 -7.44 -36.76
C THR A 10 11.49 -8.48 -37.09
N ALA A 11 11.76 -9.77 -36.85
CA ALA A 11 10.78 -10.83 -37.02
C ALA A 11 9.64 -10.74 -35.98
N LEU A 12 9.97 -10.39 -34.73
CA LEU A 12 8.97 -10.16 -33.68
C LEU A 12 8.04 -8.98 -34.03
N ASP A 13 8.60 -7.88 -34.54
CA ASP A 13 7.83 -6.68 -34.89
C ASP A 13 6.87 -6.94 -36.07
N ARG A 14 7.31 -7.75 -37.05
CA ARG A 14 6.47 -8.22 -38.15
C ARG A 14 5.34 -9.13 -37.66
N TYR A 15 5.65 -10.09 -36.79
CA TYR A 15 4.66 -11.02 -36.24
C TYR A 15 3.59 -10.31 -35.38
N VAL A 16 4.01 -9.32 -34.59
CA VAL A 16 3.10 -8.48 -33.79
C VAL A 16 2.23 -7.60 -34.70
N SER A 17 2.80 -7.07 -35.80
CA SER A 17 2.05 -6.27 -36.79
C SER A 17 1.02 -7.11 -37.55
N GLU A 18 1.38 -8.32 -37.98
CA GLU A 18 0.48 -9.26 -38.65
C GLU A 18 -0.64 -9.74 -37.72
N ALA A 19 -0.32 -10.05 -36.45
CA ALA A 19 -1.32 -10.39 -35.44
C ALA A 19 -2.26 -9.22 -35.11
N GLY A 20 -1.76 -7.97 -35.16
CA GLY A 20 -2.57 -6.77 -34.99
C GLY A 20 -3.55 -6.50 -36.13
N GLN A 21 -3.21 -6.92 -37.35
CA GLN A 21 -4.08 -6.75 -38.53
C GLN A 21 -5.16 -7.84 -38.67
N GLN A 22 -5.03 -8.99 -37.99
CA GLN A 22 -5.99 -10.10 -38.02
C GLN A 22 -7.07 -10.04 -36.93
N GLN A 23 -7.40 -8.86 -36.39
CA GLN A 23 -8.61 -8.74 -35.57
C GLN A 23 -9.84 -8.72 -36.47
N ALA A 24 -10.38 -9.92 -36.74
CA ALA A 24 -11.68 -10.11 -37.37
C ALA A 24 -12.76 -9.32 -36.62
N PRO A 25 -13.85 -8.89 -37.30
CA PRO A 25 -14.99 -8.26 -36.65
C PRO A 25 -15.47 -9.14 -35.50
N ILE A 26 -15.58 -8.55 -34.31
CA ILE A 26 -16.08 -9.26 -33.13
C ILE A 26 -17.52 -9.70 -33.42
N PRO A 27 -17.84 -11.01 -33.36
CA PRO A 27 -19.18 -11.51 -33.60
C PRO A 27 -20.22 -10.82 -32.69
N PRO A 28 -21.46 -10.56 -33.16
CA PRO A 28 -22.48 -9.84 -32.39
C PRO A 28 -22.82 -10.48 -31.03
N ASP A 29 -22.79 -11.80 -30.95
CA ASP A 29 -23.00 -12.58 -29.72
C ASP A 29 -21.86 -12.41 -28.71
N MET A 30 -20.63 -12.22 -29.20
CA MET A 30 -19.45 -11.93 -28.39
C MET A 30 -19.49 -10.49 -27.85
N LEU A 31 -19.99 -9.53 -28.64
CA LEU A 31 -20.23 -8.14 -28.19
C LEU A 31 -21.27 -8.04 -27.07
N VAL A 32 -22.33 -8.87 -27.11
CA VAL A 32 -23.36 -8.92 -26.05
C VAL A 32 -22.78 -9.53 -24.77
N ARG A 33 -21.97 -10.59 -24.87
CA ARG A 33 -21.27 -11.18 -23.71
C ARG A 33 -20.28 -10.20 -23.08
N ASP A 34 -19.54 -9.47 -23.91
CA ASP A 34 -18.62 -8.43 -23.45
C ASP A 34 -19.38 -7.32 -22.70
N HIS A 35 -20.53 -6.88 -23.18
CA HIS A 35 -21.35 -5.88 -22.50
C HIS A 35 -21.69 -6.28 -21.05
N TYR A 36 -22.19 -7.50 -20.84
CA TYR A 36 -22.53 -7.99 -19.50
C TYR A 36 -21.29 -8.20 -18.62
N TYR A 37 -20.20 -8.70 -19.20
CA TYR A 37 -18.92 -8.82 -18.48
C TYR A 37 -18.43 -7.45 -18.00
N PHE A 38 -18.42 -6.46 -18.88
CA PHE A 38 -17.96 -5.11 -18.58
C PHE A 38 -18.85 -4.41 -17.54
N GLN A 39 -20.17 -4.60 -17.60
CA GLN A 39 -21.06 -4.12 -16.53
C GLN A 39 -20.80 -4.83 -15.19
N ALA A 40 -20.52 -6.13 -15.20
CA ALA A 40 -20.27 -6.89 -13.98
C ALA A 40 -18.97 -6.52 -13.28
N ILE A 41 -17.97 -6.02 -14.02
CA ILE A 41 -16.67 -5.65 -13.46
C ILE A 41 -16.52 -4.15 -13.16
N ASP A 42 -17.49 -3.32 -13.58
CA ASP A 42 -17.47 -1.89 -13.30
C ASP A 42 -17.66 -1.62 -11.79
N GLY A 43 -16.80 -0.79 -11.23
CA GLY A 43 -16.72 -0.52 -9.78
C GLY A 43 -15.98 -1.58 -8.96
N LEU A 44 -15.44 -2.64 -9.57
CA LEU A 44 -14.70 -3.66 -8.81
C LEU A 44 -13.47 -3.07 -8.10
N SER A 45 -13.30 -3.42 -6.83
CA SER A 45 -12.15 -3.03 -6.03
C SER A 45 -10.90 -3.86 -6.41
N LEU A 46 -9.80 -3.19 -6.79
CA LEU A 46 -8.57 -3.83 -7.29
C LEU A 46 -7.58 -4.21 -6.18
N ALA A 47 -7.61 -3.49 -5.05
CA ALA A 47 -6.82 -3.81 -3.87
C ALA A 47 -7.79 -4.37 -2.83
N GLY A 48 -7.84 -5.70 -2.69
CA GLY A 48 -8.91 -6.40 -1.96
C GLY A 48 -9.41 -5.67 -0.70
N SER A 49 -10.71 -5.36 -0.67
CA SER A 49 -11.48 -4.60 0.33
C SER A 49 -10.77 -3.40 1.00
N ASP A 50 -11.41 -2.23 0.96
CA ASP A 50 -11.06 -0.99 1.72
C ASP A 50 -10.69 -1.25 3.18
N ALA A 51 -11.25 -2.32 3.75
CA ALA A 51 -10.99 -2.78 5.10
C ALA A 51 -9.50 -3.04 5.37
N ASN A 52 -8.72 -3.51 4.39
CA ASN A 52 -7.29 -3.75 4.56
C ASN A 52 -6.45 -2.47 4.62
N GLY A 53 -7.02 -1.30 4.34
CA GLY A 53 -6.27 -0.05 4.18
C GLY A 53 -5.58 0.05 2.83
N VAL A 54 -5.23 1.28 2.43
CA VAL A 54 -4.65 1.58 1.12
C VAL A 54 -3.34 2.34 1.26
N LYS A 55 -2.46 2.16 0.28
CA LYS A 55 -1.24 2.94 0.13
C LYS A 55 -1.46 3.99 -0.95
N ARG A 56 -1.09 5.23 -0.67
CA ARG A 56 -1.11 6.35 -1.61
C ARG A 56 0.22 7.07 -1.50
N GLY A 57 1.06 6.94 -2.54
CA GLY A 57 2.46 7.36 -2.48
C GLY A 57 3.21 6.71 -1.32
N GLY A 58 3.91 7.51 -0.50
CA GLY A 58 4.65 7.02 0.66
C GLY A 58 3.82 6.78 1.94
N ARG A 59 2.49 6.90 1.89
CA ARG A 59 1.62 6.91 3.09
C ARG A 59 0.55 5.83 3.03
N ILE A 60 0.24 5.25 4.18
CA ILE A 60 -0.92 4.37 4.36
C ILE A 60 -2.10 5.14 4.92
N PHE A 61 -3.30 4.75 4.48
CA PHE A 61 -4.58 5.21 4.99
C PHE A 61 -5.38 3.97 5.38
N HIS A 62 -5.59 3.78 6.68
CA HIS A 62 -6.27 2.60 7.19
C HIS A 62 -7.62 3.00 7.78
N LYS A 63 -8.68 2.86 6.97
CA LYS A 63 -10.03 3.34 7.31
C LYS A 63 -10.59 2.70 8.57
N GLU A 64 -10.56 1.36 8.65
CA GLU A 64 -11.10 0.60 9.79
C GLU A 64 -10.35 0.86 11.10
N ALA A 65 -9.02 1.04 11.03
CA ALA A 65 -8.19 1.39 12.17
C ALA A 65 -8.22 2.90 12.51
N GLY A 66 -8.75 3.74 11.61
CA GLY A 66 -8.83 5.19 11.81
C GLY A 66 -7.48 5.89 11.84
N VAL A 67 -6.42 5.35 11.21
CA VAL A 67 -5.06 5.93 11.24
C VAL A 67 -4.41 6.10 9.89
N THR A 68 -3.40 6.96 9.86
CA THR A 68 -2.48 7.13 8.73
C THR A 68 -1.04 7.26 9.21
N MET A 69 -0.09 6.80 8.38
CA MET A 69 1.34 6.81 8.68
C MET A 69 2.16 6.82 7.39
N VAL A 70 3.33 7.49 7.40
CA VAL A 70 4.31 7.39 6.30
C VAL A 70 5.09 6.09 6.46
N LEU A 71 5.18 5.31 5.39
CA LEU A 71 5.99 4.10 5.36
C LEU A 71 7.47 4.46 5.12
N PRO A 72 8.40 3.69 5.69
CA PRO A 72 9.79 3.73 5.27
C PRO A 72 9.93 3.52 3.75
N LEU A 73 10.78 4.32 3.12
CA LEU A 73 10.97 4.27 1.67
C LEU A 73 11.59 2.92 1.26
N GLY A 74 10.98 2.28 0.25
CA GLY A 74 11.48 1.03 -0.32
C GLY A 74 11.19 -0.23 0.53
N TRP A 75 10.51 -0.10 1.67
CA TRP A 75 10.08 -1.26 2.46
C TRP A 75 8.80 -1.86 1.85
N PRO A 76 8.80 -3.15 1.45
CA PRO A 76 7.57 -3.84 1.10
C PRO A 76 6.58 -3.81 2.26
N VAL A 77 5.31 -3.59 1.97
CA VAL A 77 4.24 -3.51 2.97
C VAL A 77 3.12 -4.49 2.65
N VAL A 78 2.64 -5.16 3.69
CA VAL A 78 1.44 -6.00 3.66
C VAL A 78 0.41 -5.33 4.56
N LEU A 79 -0.71 -4.95 3.97
CA LEU A 79 -1.85 -4.37 4.70
C LEU A 79 -2.95 -5.44 4.87
N ARG A 80 -3.55 -5.48 6.05
CA ARG A 80 -4.66 -6.37 6.44
C ARG A 80 -5.62 -5.59 7.32
N ARG A 81 -6.86 -6.05 7.43
CA ARG A 81 -7.92 -5.39 8.24
C ARG A 81 -7.52 -4.95 9.63
N GLN A 82 -6.73 -5.76 10.33
CA GLN A 82 -6.38 -5.50 11.73
C GLN A 82 -4.92 -5.12 11.94
N TRP A 83 -4.09 -5.27 10.91
CA TRP A 83 -2.65 -5.04 11.04
C TRP A 83 -1.98 -4.66 9.72
N ALA A 84 -0.88 -3.92 9.83
CA ALA A 84 0.05 -3.67 8.72
C ALA A 84 1.44 -4.14 9.11
N VAL A 85 2.18 -4.76 8.18
CA VAL A 85 3.56 -5.17 8.37
C VAL A 85 4.40 -4.58 7.24
N ALA A 86 5.50 -3.93 7.58
CA ALA A 86 6.52 -3.49 6.62
C ALA A 86 7.88 -4.09 7.02
N GLN A 87 8.67 -4.49 6.04
CA GLN A 87 9.98 -5.10 6.27
C GLN A 87 11.08 -4.33 5.53
N ALA A 88 12.24 -4.18 6.16
CA ALA A 88 13.43 -3.66 5.49
C ALA A 88 13.84 -4.61 4.34
N PRO A 89 14.35 -4.10 3.21
CA PRO A 89 14.73 -4.93 2.06
C PRO A 89 15.74 -6.05 2.37
N ASP A 90 16.59 -5.86 3.37
CA ASP A 90 17.59 -6.83 3.82
C ASP A 90 17.08 -7.75 4.95
N GLY A 91 15.82 -7.60 5.38
CA GLY A 91 15.20 -8.37 6.46
C GLY A 91 15.68 -8.01 7.87
N MET A 92 16.55 -7.00 8.03
CA MET A 92 17.20 -6.68 9.32
C MET A 92 16.35 -5.79 10.24
N ALA A 93 15.20 -5.33 9.75
CA ALA A 93 14.21 -4.63 10.55
C ALA A 93 12.81 -4.87 10.02
N TYR A 94 11.82 -4.82 10.92
CA TYR A 94 10.41 -4.85 10.56
C TYR A 94 9.63 -3.87 11.43
N LEU A 95 8.47 -3.47 10.91
CA LEU A 95 7.54 -2.55 11.53
C LEU A 95 6.14 -3.13 11.42
N THR A 96 5.43 -3.22 12.53
CA THR A 96 4.07 -3.75 12.62
C THR A 96 3.16 -2.71 13.24
N LEU A 97 1.99 -2.51 12.65
CA LEU A 97 0.90 -1.72 13.22
C LEU A 97 -0.22 -2.68 13.56
N SER A 98 -0.73 -2.61 14.78
CA SER A 98 -1.87 -3.38 15.27
C SER A 98 -2.75 -2.50 16.15
N HIS A 99 -3.87 -3.04 16.63
CA HIS A 99 -4.72 -2.35 17.58
C HIS A 99 -5.26 -3.28 18.66
N GLN A 100 -5.60 -2.69 19.81
CA GLN A 100 -6.29 -3.35 20.90
C GLN A 100 -7.38 -2.42 21.44
N GLU A 101 -8.53 -2.98 21.82
CA GLU A 101 -9.54 -2.24 22.57
C GLU A 101 -9.00 -1.93 23.98
N VAL A 102 -9.21 -0.70 24.44
CA VAL A 102 -8.76 -0.24 25.74
C VAL A 102 -9.94 0.34 26.50
N ALA A 103 -10.06 -0.05 27.77
CA ALA A 103 -11.01 0.57 28.67
C ALA A 103 -10.72 2.09 28.75
N ALA A 104 -11.74 2.92 28.51
CA ALA A 104 -11.64 4.36 28.27
C ALA A 104 -10.93 5.21 29.36
N ARG A 105 -10.48 4.59 30.47
CA ARG A 105 -9.89 5.27 31.64
C ARG A 105 -8.37 5.09 31.79
N ILE A 106 -7.71 4.33 30.92
CA ILE A 106 -6.26 4.08 31.03
C ILE A 106 -5.51 4.98 30.05
N SER A 107 -4.54 5.78 30.50
CA SER A 107 -3.71 6.60 29.60
C SER A 107 -2.74 5.73 28.78
N PRO A 108 -2.28 6.17 27.58
CA PRO A 108 -1.31 5.42 26.77
C PRO A 108 -0.06 4.98 27.55
N LYS A 109 0.43 5.84 28.47
CA LYS A 109 1.53 5.51 29.39
C LYS A 109 1.19 4.32 30.27
N LYS A 110 0.06 4.38 31.00
CA LYS A 110 -0.38 3.28 31.89
C LYS A 110 -0.67 2.00 31.11
N PHE A 111 -1.21 2.12 29.90
CA PHE A 111 -1.41 0.99 29.01
C PHE A 111 -0.07 0.33 28.66
N MET A 112 0.93 1.14 28.29
CA MET A 112 2.26 0.63 27.96
C MET A 112 2.97 0.03 29.18
N GLU A 113 2.85 0.65 30.36
CA GLU A 113 3.32 0.06 31.63
C GLU A 113 2.66 -1.29 31.91
N LYS A 114 1.36 -1.45 31.60
CA LYS A 114 0.68 -2.74 31.74
C LYS A 114 1.17 -3.78 30.72
N VAL A 115 1.36 -3.39 29.46
CA VAL A 115 1.80 -4.30 28.39
C VAL A 115 3.24 -4.76 28.60
N PHE A 116 4.14 -3.86 29.00
CA PHE A 116 5.58 -4.15 29.12
C PHE A 116 6.05 -4.41 30.55
N GLY A 117 5.30 -3.98 31.57
CA GLY A 117 5.66 -4.17 32.98
C GLY A 117 5.42 -5.60 33.51
N HIS A 118 4.64 -6.42 32.80
CA HIS A 118 4.46 -7.85 33.10
C HIS A 118 5.31 -8.77 32.23
N ALA A 119 5.89 -8.25 31.14
CA ALA A 119 6.85 -9.03 30.37
C ALA A 119 8.10 -9.19 31.24
N ASN A 120 8.63 -10.40 31.34
CA ASN A 120 9.95 -10.71 31.93
C ASN A 120 11.09 -10.09 31.09
N LEU A 121 10.97 -8.80 30.76
CA LEU A 121 12.06 -7.97 30.30
C LEU A 121 12.97 -7.84 31.50
N LYS A 122 14.12 -8.53 31.48
CA LYS A 122 15.15 -8.33 32.49
C LYS A 122 15.36 -6.83 32.63
N SER A 123 15.04 -6.30 33.81
CA SER A 123 15.05 -4.87 34.09
C SER A 123 16.40 -4.29 33.68
N GLY A 124 16.39 -3.45 32.66
CA GLY A 124 17.60 -2.90 32.05
C GLY A 124 17.30 -1.72 31.14
N ASP A 125 16.59 -1.92 30.03
CA ASP A 125 16.65 -0.93 28.93
C ASP A 125 15.28 -0.43 28.44
N VAL A 126 14.25 -0.35 29.31
CA VAL A 126 12.99 0.31 28.92
C VAL A 126 13.17 1.82 29.01
N GLU A 127 13.62 2.44 27.92
CA GLU A 127 13.68 3.90 27.80
C GLU A 127 12.30 4.42 27.36
N ILE A 128 11.61 5.08 28.28
CA ILE A 128 10.34 5.76 28.00
C ILE A 128 10.66 7.16 27.48
N VAL A 129 10.32 7.42 26.21
CA VAL A 129 10.51 8.73 25.57
C VAL A 129 9.18 9.49 25.58
N ASN A 130 9.22 10.70 26.12
CA ASN A 130 8.06 11.56 26.39
C ASN A 130 7.13 11.78 25.18
N ARG A 131 5.90 12.22 25.51
CA ARG A 131 4.77 12.42 24.60
C ARG A 131 5.18 13.12 23.31
N ASP A 132 4.89 12.51 22.16
CA ASP A 132 5.05 13.23 20.90
C ASP A 132 3.96 14.32 20.77
N LYS A 133 4.15 15.25 19.83
CA LYS A 133 3.18 16.32 19.55
C LYS A 133 1.79 15.80 19.14
N GLN A 134 1.63 14.49 18.91
CA GLN A 134 0.38 13.83 18.53
C GLN A 134 -0.27 13.10 19.71
N GLY A 135 0.25 13.26 20.93
CA GLY A 135 -0.35 12.71 22.15
C GLY A 135 -0.01 11.24 22.42
N GLY A 136 0.88 10.64 21.63
CA GLY A 136 1.34 9.26 21.76
C GLY A 136 2.41 9.03 22.82
N PHE A 137 2.74 7.77 23.07
CA PHE A 137 3.78 7.37 24.01
C PHE A 137 4.76 6.40 23.35
N ASN A 138 6.06 6.56 23.58
CA ASN A 138 7.10 5.75 22.97
C ASN A 138 7.92 5.02 24.03
N ALA A 139 8.25 3.77 23.77
CA ALA A 139 9.28 3.03 24.50
C ALA A 139 10.28 2.42 23.55
N ARG A 140 11.51 2.31 24.02
CA ARG A 140 12.52 1.41 23.48
C ARG A 140 12.79 0.31 24.50
N VAL A 141 13.04 -0.90 24.00
CA VAL A 141 13.34 -2.09 24.79
C VAL A 141 14.47 -2.83 24.10
N VAL A 142 15.48 -3.25 24.85
CA VAL A 142 16.48 -4.21 24.36
C VAL A 142 16.08 -5.61 24.80
N MET A 143 16.12 -6.55 23.87
CA MET A 143 15.74 -7.94 24.11
C MET A 143 16.95 -8.86 23.93
N GLU A 144 17.21 -9.71 24.92
CA GLU A 144 18.12 -10.85 24.80
C GLU A 144 17.38 -12.00 24.10
N THR A 145 17.90 -12.48 22.97
CA THR A 145 17.30 -13.59 22.22
C THR A 145 18.35 -14.66 21.92
N LEU A 146 17.92 -15.84 21.48
CA LEU A 146 18.82 -16.91 21.02
C LEU A 146 19.72 -16.48 19.84
N TYR A 147 19.38 -15.38 19.17
CA TYR A 147 20.10 -14.82 18.03
C TYR A 147 20.85 -13.53 18.38
N GLY A 148 21.12 -13.28 19.67
CA GLY A 148 21.79 -12.09 20.19
C GLY A 148 20.84 -10.97 20.62
N ARG A 149 21.42 -9.82 20.98
CA ARG A 149 20.67 -8.62 21.42
C ARG A 149 19.93 -7.97 20.26
N ARG A 150 18.65 -7.69 20.47
CA ARG A 150 17.75 -7.05 19.49
C ARG A 150 17.17 -5.76 20.06
N SER A 151 16.94 -4.78 19.20
CA SER A 151 16.26 -3.53 19.58
C SER A 151 14.78 -3.62 19.24
N LYS A 152 13.89 -3.30 20.18
CA LYS A 152 12.46 -3.12 19.93
C LYS A 152 12.05 -1.69 20.27
N GLN A 153 11.29 -1.04 19.40
CA GLN A 153 10.64 0.24 19.72
C GLN A 153 9.15 0.09 19.57
N VAL A 154 8.41 0.74 20.46
CA VAL A 154 6.95 0.67 20.51
C VAL A 154 6.40 2.08 20.67
N LYS A 155 5.46 2.44 19.80
CA LYS A 155 4.66 3.66 19.91
C LYS A 155 3.21 3.29 20.09
N VAL A 156 2.54 3.93 21.05
CA VAL A 156 1.10 3.81 21.30
C VAL A 156 0.42 5.16 21.09
N ILE A 157 -0.62 5.21 20.25
CA ILE A 157 -1.56 6.34 20.15
C ILE A 157 -2.98 5.82 20.37
N TYR A 158 -3.90 6.70 20.78
CA TYR A 158 -5.30 6.33 20.92
C TYR A 158 -6.14 6.89 19.77
N VAL A 159 -7.07 6.07 19.31
CA VAL A 159 -8.11 6.42 18.33
C VAL A 159 -9.43 5.92 18.88
N GLY A 160 -10.27 6.83 19.39
CA GLY A 160 -11.48 6.44 20.12
C GLY A 160 -11.15 5.57 21.34
N THR A 161 -11.70 4.35 21.38
CA THR A 161 -11.46 3.34 22.43
C THR A 161 -10.29 2.40 22.13
N ARG A 162 -9.60 2.57 21.00
CA ARG A 162 -8.54 1.68 20.55
C ARG A 162 -7.16 2.26 20.83
N ALA A 163 -6.27 1.44 21.39
CA ALA A 163 -4.84 1.67 21.35
C ALA A 163 -4.28 1.14 20.04
N MET A 164 -3.72 2.04 19.23
CA MET A 164 -2.95 1.69 18.05
C MET A 164 -1.50 1.50 18.46
N ILE A 165 -0.97 0.30 18.21
CA ILE A 165 0.35 -0.12 18.66
C ILE A 165 1.22 -0.29 17.43
N LEU A 166 2.20 0.59 17.29
CA LEU A 166 3.25 0.49 16.29
C LEU A 166 4.49 -0.10 16.93
N GLU A 167 4.84 -1.32 16.56
CA GLU A 167 6.06 -1.96 17.01
C GLU A 167 7.08 -1.98 15.88
N SER A 168 8.35 -1.88 16.24
CA SER A 168 9.44 -2.16 15.32
C SER A 168 10.47 -2.99 16.04
N VAL A 169 11.15 -3.85 15.29
CA VAL A 169 12.24 -4.65 15.81
C VAL A 169 13.38 -4.59 14.81
N SER A 170 14.59 -4.40 15.33
CA SER A 170 15.82 -4.54 14.58
C SER A 170 16.58 -5.78 15.02
N ALA A 171 17.17 -6.46 14.04
CA ALA A 171 18.03 -7.60 14.26
C ALA A 171 19.28 -7.25 15.10
N VAL A 172 19.68 -6.01 15.25
CA VAL A 172 20.87 -5.68 16.07
C VAL A 172 20.58 -4.56 17.05
N GLU A 173 21.33 -4.55 18.14
CA GLU A 173 21.35 -3.47 19.13
C GLU A 173 22.79 -2.92 19.23
N PRO A 174 23.03 -1.63 18.94
CA PRO A 174 22.04 -0.64 18.48
C PRO A 174 21.56 -0.90 17.04
N PRO A 175 20.33 -0.49 16.69
CA PRO A 175 19.84 -0.59 15.33
C PRO A 175 20.70 0.26 14.38
N PRO A 176 20.91 -0.18 13.12
CA PRO A 176 21.60 0.63 12.12
C PRO A 176 20.96 2.01 11.99
N GLN A 177 21.79 3.05 11.87
CA GLN A 177 21.32 4.45 11.94
C GLN A 177 20.23 4.75 10.90
N ARG A 178 20.32 4.14 9.71
CA ARG A 178 19.29 4.24 8.67
C ARG A 178 17.93 3.75 9.17
N TYR A 179 17.87 2.53 9.72
CA TYR A 179 16.61 1.95 10.23
C TYR A 179 16.08 2.73 11.41
N ALA A 180 16.94 3.18 12.32
CA ALA A 180 16.54 4.03 13.43
C ALA A 180 15.83 5.32 12.94
N LYS A 181 16.36 5.98 11.89
CA LYS A 181 15.74 7.18 11.29
C LYS A 181 14.43 6.87 10.58
N GLU A 182 14.38 5.81 9.77
CA GLU A 182 13.19 5.39 9.03
C GLU A 182 12.03 5.01 9.97
N ILE A 183 12.32 4.22 11.00
CA ILE A 183 11.36 3.82 12.05
C ILE A 183 10.86 5.04 12.83
N ALA A 184 11.78 5.91 13.27
CA ALA A 184 11.40 7.12 14.01
C ALA A 184 10.49 8.04 13.18
N ASN A 185 10.73 8.15 11.87
CA ASN A 185 9.88 8.93 10.97
C ASN A 185 8.50 8.30 10.75
N ALA A 186 8.42 6.97 10.58
CA ALA A 186 7.14 6.26 10.53
C ALA A 186 6.35 6.51 11.82
N GLY A 187 6.99 6.30 12.98
CA GLY A 187 6.42 6.61 14.29
C GLY A 187 5.90 8.04 14.39
N ARG A 188 6.72 9.06 14.08
CA ARG A 188 6.33 10.49 14.14
C ARG A 188 5.19 10.91 13.22
N THR A 189 4.87 10.10 12.21
CA THR A 189 3.81 10.41 11.24
C THR A 189 2.54 9.59 11.45
N LEU A 190 2.59 8.61 12.36
CA LEU A 190 1.42 7.85 12.82
C LEU A 190 0.51 8.76 13.63
N ARG A 191 -0.71 8.94 13.12
CA ARG A 191 -1.76 9.74 13.75
C ARG A 191 -3.16 9.26 13.34
N PRO A 192 -4.21 9.69 14.03
CA PRO A 192 -5.58 9.49 13.56
C PRO A 192 -5.80 10.08 12.16
N LEU A 193 -6.67 9.45 11.37
CA LEU A 193 -7.18 10.00 10.12
C LEU A 193 -7.95 11.29 10.39
N LYS A 194 -7.74 12.30 9.55
CA LYS A 194 -8.62 13.46 9.53
C LYS A 194 -9.89 13.12 8.74
N GLU A 195 -10.98 13.78 9.06
CA GLU A 195 -12.27 13.58 8.37
C GLU A 195 -12.14 13.73 6.84
N ARG A 196 -11.47 14.80 6.38
CA ARG A 196 -11.17 15.04 4.96
C ARG A 196 -10.27 14.00 4.29
N GLU A 197 -9.62 13.12 5.05
CA GLU A 197 -8.73 12.07 4.54
C GLU A 197 -9.45 10.72 4.45
N SER A 198 -10.73 10.65 4.83
CA SER A 198 -11.53 9.43 4.74
C SER A 198 -11.69 8.95 3.29
N THR A 199 -11.77 9.87 2.33
CA THR A 199 -11.82 9.54 0.89
C THR A 199 -10.53 8.87 0.43
N LEU A 200 -9.37 9.35 0.87
CA LEU A 200 -8.06 8.76 0.56
C LEU A 200 -7.89 7.34 1.10
N ALA A 201 -8.73 6.93 2.05
CA ALA A 201 -8.76 5.59 2.63
C ALA A 201 -9.69 4.62 1.88
N GLY A 202 -10.37 5.07 0.81
CA GLY A 202 -11.22 4.24 -0.03
C GLY A 202 -10.43 3.38 -1.01
N ALA A 203 -11.01 2.26 -1.44
CA ALA A 203 -10.36 1.38 -2.40
C ALA A 203 -10.18 2.03 -3.77
N THR A 204 -9.11 1.61 -4.42
CA THR A 204 -8.93 1.80 -5.86
C THR A 204 -9.93 0.91 -6.59
N GLN A 205 -10.70 1.49 -7.50
CA GLN A 205 -11.75 0.81 -8.26
C GLN A 205 -11.39 0.70 -9.74
N LEU A 206 -11.97 -0.30 -10.39
CA LEU A 206 -12.03 -0.39 -11.84
C LEU A 206 -13.21 0.45 -12.33
N GLU A 207 -12.96 1.34 -13.27
CA GLU A 207 -14.01 2.09 -13.98
C GLU A 207 -14.03 1.64 -15.44
N ILE A 208 -15.22 1.33 -15.94
CA ILE A 208 -15.42 0.96 -17.34
C ILE A 208 -16.01 2.14 -18.12
N LYS A 209 -15.25 2.64 -19.09
CA LYS A 209 -15.69 3.71 -19.99
C LYS A 209 -15.85 3.23 -21.42
N ARG A 210 -16.84 3.77 -22.11
CA ARG A 210 -16.95 3.62 -23.57
C ARG A 210 -16.10 4.69 -24.24
N VAL A 211 -15.24 4.26 -25.16
CA VAL A 211 -14.28 5.15 -25.83
C VAL A 211 -15.03 6.09 -26.77
N ALA A 212 -14.90 7.38 -26.53
CA ALA A 212 -15.49 8.42 -27.36
C ALA A 212 -14.58 8.77 -28.55
N LYS A 213 -15.11 9.58 -29.48
CA LYS A 213 -14.26 10.16 -30.53
C LYS A 213 -13.16 11.02 -29.87
N ALA A 214 -11.94 10.95 -30.41
CA ALA A 214 -10.74 11.64 -29.92
C ALA A 214 -10.18 11.18 -28.56
N THR A 215 -10.69 10.10 -27.95
CA THR A 215 -10.05 9.50 -26.77
C THR A 215 -8.67 8.94 -27.15
N THR A 216 -7.64 9.27 -26.38
CA THR A 216 -6.29 8.68 -26.50
C THR A 216 -5.79 8.25 -25.13
N LEU A 217 -4.89 7.26 -25.07
CA LEU A 217 -4.27 6.85 -23.82
C LEU A 217 -3.53 8.00 -23.15
N ARG A 218 -2.98 8.94 -23.91
CA ARG A 218 -2.36 10.15 -23.36
C ARG A 218 -3.35 11.06 -22.64
N LEU A 219 -4.58 11.18 -23.12
CA LEU A 219 -5.63 11.95 -22.44
C LEU A 219 -6.15 11.23 -21.19
N LEU A 220 -6.06 9.90 -21.18
CA LEU A 220 -6.56 9.05 -20.10
C LEU A 220 -5.51 8.67 -19.07
N ALA A 221 -4.22 8.76 -19.44
CA ALA A 221 -3.08 8.68 -18.54
C ALA A 221 -3.21 9.85 -17.58
N SER A 222 -3.97 9.60 -16.52
CA SER A 222 -4.24 10.59 -15.51
C SER A 222 -2.98 10.78 -14.70
N PRO A 223 -2.63 12.01 -14.33
CA PRO A 223 -1.84 12.23 -13.13
C PRO A 223 -2.74 11.87 -11.94
N VAL A 224 -2.99 10.56 -11.75
CA VAL A 224 -3.52 10.05 -10.48
C VAL A 224 -2.60 10.65 -9.41
N LYS A 225 -3.18 11.40 -8.46
CA LYS A 225 -2.42 12.30 -7.57
C LYS A 225 -1.35 11.57 -6.76
N HIS A 226 -1.48 10.26 -6.58
CA HIS A 226 -0.64 9.48 -5.68
C HIS A 226 0.14 8.36 -6.37
N GLU A 227 -0.41 7.73 -7.41
CA GLU A 227 0.30 6.77 -8.29
C GLU A 227 -0.18 6.92 -9.74
N PRO A 228 0.48 7.74 -10.59
CA PRO A 228 0.04 7.96 -11.97
C PRO A 228 0.02 6.65 -12.77
N THR A 229 -1.12 6.34 -13.37
CA THR A 229 -1.22 5.20 -14.31
C THR A 229 -0.52 5.59 -15.60
N SER A 230 0.62 4.94 -15.87
CA SER A 230 1.36 5.12 -17.12
C SER A 230 0.55 4.67 -18.34
N ILE A 231 0.90 5.19 -19.51
CA ILE A 231 0.33 4.76 -20.80
C ILE A 231 0.53 3.24 -20.96
N GLU A 232 1.69 2.73 -20.57
CA GLU A 232 2.05 1.31 -20.64
C GLU A 232 1.18 0.45 -19.73
N GLN A 233 0.88 0.90 -18.52
CA GLN A 233 -0.07 0.22 -17.62
C GLN A 233 -1.49 0.24 -18.19
N LEU A 234 -1.93 1.35 -18.79
CA LEU A 234 -3.23 1.41 -19.47
C LEU A 234 -3.29 0.45 -20.66
N ARG A 235 -2.20 0.33 -21.43
CA ARG A 235 -2.10 -0.66 -22.52
C ARG A 235 -2.24 -2.07 -21.99
N LEU A 236 -1.46 -2.42 -20.97
CA LEU A 236 -1.48 -3.74 -20.35
C LEU A 236 -2.88 -4.09 -19.82
N LEU A 237 -3.48 -3.18 -19.05
CA LEU A 237 -4.82 -3.37 -18.47
C LEU A 237 -5.89 -3.60 -19.55
N ASN A 238 -5.75 -2.94 -20.70
CA ASN A 238 -6.68 -3.00 -21.82
C ASN A 238 -6.27 -3.96 -22.93
N GLN A 239 -5.22 -4.78 -22.72
CA GLN A 239 -4.70 -5.74 -23.71
C GLN A 239 -4.38 -5.09 -25.07
N LEU A 240 -3.90 -3.84 -25.06
CA LEU A 240 -3.51 -3.12 -26.27
C LEU A 240 -2.06 -3.44 -26.63
N ALA A 241 -1.80 -3.62 -27.93
CA ALA A 241 -0.45 -3.77 -28.46
C ALA A 241 0.42 -2.53 -28.15
N PRO A 242 1.76 -2.64 -28.18
CA PRO A 242 2.64 -1.48 -28.15
C PRO A 242 2.26 -0.45 -29.22
N GLY A 243 2.28 0.84 -28.89
CA GLY A 243 1.90 1.92 -29.82
C GLY A 243 0.40 2.12 -30.11
N ALA A 244 -0.43 1.06 -30.08
CA ALA A 244 -1.88 1.12 -30.38
C ALA A 244 -2.72 2.09 -29.49
N GLU A 245 -3.71 2.76 -30.07
CA GLU A 245 -4.69 3.59 -29.35
C GLU A 245 -6.05 2.86 -29.24
N PRO A 246 -6.91 3.23 -28.28
CA PRO A 246 -8.20 2.58 -28.13
C PRO A 246 -9.15 2.94 -29.28
N ARG A 247 -9.92 1.95 -29.76
CA ARG A 247 -10.92 2.16 -30.83
C ARG A 247 -12.19 2.80 -30.30
N VAL A 248 -12.77 3.71 -31.09
CA VAL A 248 -14.05 4.34 -30.75
C VAL A 248 -15.14 3.27 -30.54
N GLY A 249 -15.92 3.43 -29.47
CA GLY A 249 -17.03 2.54 -29.13
C GLY A 249 -16.63 1.29 -28.33
N GLN A 250 -15.34 0.97 -28.23
CA GLN A 250 -14.85 -0.14 -27.40
C GLN A 250 -14.99 0.20 -25.90
N TYR A 251 -15.03 -0.84 -25.07
CA TYR A 251 -14.91 -0.68 -23.62
C TYR A 251 -13.45 -0.53 -23.21
N LEU A 252 -13.21 0.37 -22.27
CA LEU A 252 -11.91 0.65 -21.71
C LEU A 252 -11.96 0.55 -20.19
N LYS A 253 -11.06 -0.26 -19.65
CA LYS A 253 -10.78 -0.44 -18.24
C LYS A 253 -9.85 0.67 -17.76
N LEU A 254 -10.26 1.40 -16.74
CA LEU A 254 -9.48 2.45 -16.09
C LEU A 254 -9.35 2.14 -14.60
N VAL A 255 -8.25 2.57 -14.02
CA VAL A 255 -8.03 2.50 -12.57
C VAL A 255 -8.32 3.88 -12.00
N ILE A 256 -9.28 3.96 -11.07
CA ILE A 256 -9.62 5.20 -10.39
C ILE A 256 -9.28 5.12 -8.90
N GLU A 257 -8.66 6.18 -8.40
CA GLU A 257 -8.55 6.43 -6.97
C GLU A 257 -9.69 7.38 -6.54
N PRO A 258 -10.24 7.20 -5.32
CA PRO A 258 -11.28 8.08 -4.77
C PRO A 258 -10.80 9.52 -4.48
#